data_AF-A0A7M1B982-F1
#
_entry.id   AF-A0A7M1B982-F1
#
_cell.length_a   1.000
_cell.length_b   1.000
_cell.length_c   1.000
_cell.angle_alpha   90.00
_cell.angle_beta   90.00
_cell.angle_gamma   90.00
#
_symmetry.space_group_name_H-M   'P 1'
#
loop_
_entity.id
_entity.type
_entity.pdbx_description
1 polymer ?
#
loop_
_entity_poly.entity_id
_entity_poly.type
_entity_poly.pdbx_seq_one_letter_code
_entity_poly.pdbx_strand_id
1 'polypeptide(L)'
;MSLMLLIGIGIAVTIVFHFIGVYTHAQKLVWTAIILIWAGVISVATSEVKPKAYDEIKKMQGTYADTDKLIQEAMPTVSLYELIKIKNSYLQNKHKHKQ
;
A
#
# COMPACT_ATOMS: atom_id res chain seq x y z
N MET A 1 -13.37 8.83 1.97
CA MET A 1 -13.60 7.37 2.03
C MET A 1 -12.37 6.71 2.64
N SER A 2 -12.52 5.70 3.50
CA SER A 2 -11.38 4.94 4.01
C SER A 2 -10.96 3.88 3.00
N LEU A 3 -9.65 3.65 2.82
CA LEU A 3 -9.11 2.56 2.00
C LEU A 3 -9.73 1.21 2.40
N MET A 4 -9.93 1.00 3.71
CA MET A 4 -10.54 -0.22 4.24
C MET A 4 -11.99 -0.41 3.75
N LEU A 5 -12.74 0.69 3.64
CA LEU A 5 -14.11 0.68 3.13
C LEU A 5 -14.14 0.43 1.62
N LEU A 6 -13.20 1.00 0.85
CA LEU A 6 -13.06 0.74 -0.59
C LEU A 6 -12.70 -0.71 -0.88
N ILE A 7 -11.76 -1.29 -0.14
CA ILE A 7 -11.39 -2.71 -0.26
C ILE A 7 -12.58 -3.60 0.11
N GLY A 8 -13.29 -3.28 1.20
CA GLY A 8 -14.48 -4.02 1.63
C GLY A 8 -15.56 -4.05 0.56
N ILE A 9 -15.87 -2.90 -0.05
CA ILE A 9 -16.81 -2.81 -1.18
C ILE A 9 -16.30 -3.60 -2.39
N GLY A 10 -15.01 -3.49 -2.74
CA GLY A 10 -14.42 -4.20 -3.87
C GLY A 10 -14.51 -5.73 -3.74
N ILE A 11 -14.30 -6.26 -2.54
CA ILE A 11 -14.47 -7.69 -2.24
C ILE A 11 -15.93 -8.11 -2.39
N ALA A 12 -16.86 -7.38 -1.77
CA ALA A 12 -18.29 -7.67 -1.86
C ALA A 12 -18.79 -7.67 -3.32
N VAL A 13 -18.38 -6.67 -4.10
CA VAL A 13 -18.69 -6.58 -5.54
C VAL A 13 -18.11 -7.76 -6.31
N THR A 14 -16.85 -8.14 -6.04
CA THR A 14 -16.22 -9.30 -6.69
C THR A 14 -17.00 -10.60 -6.44
N ILE A 15 -17.48 -10.82 -5.21
CA ILE A 15 -18.29 -11.99 -4.86
C ILE A 15 -19.61 -11.97 -5.63
N VAL A 16 -20.32 -10.84 -5.67
CA VAL A 16 -21.59 -10.71 -6.39
C VAL A 16 -21.40 -10.97 -7.90
N PHE A 17 -20.38 -10.36 -8.51
CA PHE A 17 -20.10 -10.53 -9.94
C PHE A 17 -19.63 -11.94 -10.29
N HIS A 18 -18.96 -12.65 -9.39
CA HIS A 18 -18.62 -14.06 -9.57
C HIS A 18 -19.88 -14.89 -9.87
N PHE A 19 -20.92 -14.76 -9.06
CA PHE A 19 -22.17 -15.50 -9.26
C PHE A 19 -22.95 -15.05 -10.50
N ILE A 20 -23.02 -13.74 -10.77
CA ILE A 20 -23.69 -13.21 -11.96
C ILE A 20 -23.00 -13.71 -13.24
N GLY A 21 -21.67 -13.67 -13.30
CA GLY A 21 -20.91 -14.11 -14.47
C GLY A 21 -21.04 -15.60 -14.76
N VAL A 22 -21.21 -16.43 -13.71
CA VAL A 22 -21.51 -17.86 -13.85
C VAL A 22 -22.93 -18.06 -14.39
N TYR A 23 -23.92 -17.32 -13.85
CA TYR A 23 -25.32 -17.45 -14.25
C TYR A 23 -25.57 -17.04 -15.71
N THR A 24 -24.92 -15.98 -16.20
CA THR A 24 -25.10 -15.46 -17.56
C THR A 24 -24.17 -16.09 -18.60
N HIS A 25 -23.37 -17.10 -18.23
CA HIS A 25 -22.32 -17.69 -19.06
C HIS A 25 -21.27 -16.68 -19.60
N ALA A 26 -21.20 -15.48 -19.02
CA ALA A 26 -20.27 -14.41 -19.43
C ALA A 26 -18.99 -14.35 -18.58
N GLN A 27 -18.61 -15.48 -17.98
CA GLN A 27 -17.54 -15.58 -16.97
C GLN A 27 -16.24 -14.87 -17.36
N LYS A 28 -15.78 -15.07 -18.61
CA LYS A 28 -14.52 -14.47 -19.10
C LYS A 28 -14.56 -12.95 -19.07
N LEU A 29 -15.65 -12.35 -19.55
CA LEU A 29 -15.82 -10.90 -19.62
C LEU A 29 -15.88 -10.28 -18.22
N VAL A 30 -16.63 -10.94 -17.30
CA VAL A 30 -16.74 -10.49 -15.92
C VAL A 30 -15.40 -10.53 -15.20
N TRP A 31 -14.63 -11.61 -15.34
CA TRP A 31 -13.30 -11.70 -14.75
C TRP A 31 -12.31 -10.67 -15.34
N THR A 32 -12.35 -10.42 -16.65
CA THR A 32 -11.55 -9.35 -17.27
C THR A 32 -11.89 -7.98 -16.70
N ALA A 33 -13.18 -7.67 -16.54
CA ALA A 33 -13.64 -6.41 -15.95
C ALA A 33 -13.20 -6.28 -14.48
N ILE A 34 -13.31 -7.36 -13.69
CA ILE A 34 -12.86 -7.39 -12.29
C ILE A 34 -11.36 -7.07 -12.19
N ILE A 35 -10.52 -7.68 -13.04
CA ILE A 35 -9.07 -7.41 -13.04
C ILE A 35 -8.78 -5.93 -13.34
N LEU A 36 -9.48 -5.33 -14.32
CA LEU A 36 -9.32 -3.92 -14.65
C LEU A 36 -9.74 -3.00 -13.51
N ILE A 37 -10.86 -3.33 -12.84
CA ILE A 37 -11.32 -2.59 -11.66
C ILE A 37 -10.28 -2.66 -10.54
N TRP A 38 -9.74 -3.85 -10.25
CA TRP A 38 -8.70 -4.02 -9.23
C TRP A 38 -7.42 -3.25 -9.57
N ALA A 39 -7.00 -3.22 -10.84
CA ALA A 39 -5.86 -2.41 -11.28
C ALA A 39 -6.08 -0.92 -11.01
N GLY A 40 -7.29 -0.41 -11.30
CA GLY A 40 -7.67 0.98 -10.98
C GLY A 40 -7.66 1.26 -9.48
N VAL A 41 -8.26 0.39 -8.68
CA VAL A 41 -8.30 0.51 -7.21
C VAL A 41 -6.89 0.54 -6.60
N ILE A 42 -6.00 -0.36 -7.03
CA ILE A 42 -4.61 -0.42 -6.55
C ILE A 42 -3.85 0.85 -6.94
N SER A 43 -4.05 1.35 -8.16
CA SER A 43 -3.39 2.57 -8.64
C SER A 43 -3.77 3.80 -7.78
N VAL A 44 -5.08 3.97 -7.52
CA VAL A 44 -5.60 5.05 -6.66
C VAL A 44 -5.15 4.89 -5.21
N ALA A 45 -5.21 3.68 -4.66
CA ALA A 45 -4.75 3.43 -3.29
C ALA A 45 -3.25 3.76 -3.13
N THR A 46 -2.44 3.40 -4.12
CA THR A 46 -0.99 3.64 -4.09
C THR A 46 -0.64 5.12 -4.23
N SER A 47 -1.41 5.89 -5.01
CA SER A 47 -1.18 7.34 -5.15
C SER A 47 -1.48 8.11 -3.86
N GLU A 48 -2.44 7.66 -3.05
CA GLU A 48 -2.72 8.24 -1.73
C GLU A 48 -1.71 7.83 -0.65
N VAL A 49 -1.15 6.61 -0.72
CA VAL A 49 -0.19 6.10 0.27
C VAL A 49 1.18 6.76 0.14
N LYS A 50 1.65 7.01 -1.09
CA LYS A 50 2.95 7.65 -1.34
C LYS A 50 3.17 8.96 -0.56
N PRO A 51 2.31 9.99 -0.64
CA PRO A 51 2.55 11.26 0.06
C PRO A 51 2.61 11.08 1.58
N LYS A 52 1.71 10.27 2.17
CA LYS A 52 1.73 9.97 3.62
C LYS A 52 3.00 9.24 4.04
N ALA A 53 3.49 8.34 3.20
CA ALA A 53 4.74 7.61 3.45
C ALA A 53 5.94 8.56 3.48
N TYR A 54 6.04 9.52 2.56
CA TYR A 54 7.09 10.55 2.60
C TYR A 54 7.00 11.44 3.84
N ASP A 55 5.78 11.79 4.29
CA ASP A 55 5.60 12.54 5.53
C ASP A 55 6.03 11.75 6.77
N GLU A 56 5.80 10.43 6.80
CA GLU A 56 6.33 9.56 7.86
C GLU A 56 7.86 9.50 7.85
N ILE A 57 8.48 9.39 6.67
CA ILE A 57 9.94 9.39 6.51
C ILE A 57 10.55 10.69 7.04
N LYS A 58 9.97 11.85 6.71
CA LYS A 58 10.43 13.15 7.21
C LYS A 58 10.41 13.23 8.74
N LYS A 59 9.44 12.57 9.40
CA LYS A 59 9.37 12.52 10.87
C LYS A 59 10.42 11.61 11.50
N MET A 60 10.90 10.61 10.76
CA MET A 60 11.97 9.69 11.22
C MET A 60 13.36 10.27 10.93
N GLN A 61 13.48 11.07 9.88
CA GLN A 61 14.74 11.67 9.44
C GLN A 61 15.38 12.53 10.54
N GLY A 62 16.69 12.41 10.71
CA GLY A 62 17.48 13.12 11.72
C GLY A 62 17.43 12.50 13.11
N THR A 63 16.66 11.42 13.32
CA THR A 63 16.54 10.79 14.65
C THR A 63 17.66 9.79 14.91
N TYR A 64 18.00 8.95 13.92
CA TYR A 64 19.02 7.91 14.04
C TYR A 64 19.86 7.85 12.76
N ALA A 65 21.19 7.86 12.90
CA ALA A 65 22.12 7.85 11.77
C ALA A 65 21.92 6.64 10.83
N ASP A 66 21.70 5.45 11.38
CA ASP A 66 21.49 4.22 10.59
C ASP A 66 20.19 4.28 9.78
N THR A 67 19.15 4.89 10.36
CA THR A 67 17.86 5.08 9.68
C THR A 67 17.98 6.15 8.59
N ASP A 68 18.71 7.22 8.84
CA ASP A 68 18.96 8.29 7.85
C ASP A 68 19.73 7.80 6.64
N LYS A 69 20.69 6.89 6.85
CA LYS A 69 21.41 6.24 5.74
C LYS A 69 20.44 5.49 4.80
N LEU A 70 19.51 4.72 5.37
CA LEU A 70 18.48 4.03 4.59
C LEU A 70 17.53 4.99 3.87
N ILE A 71 17.20 6.13 4.49
CA ILE A 71 16.40 7.18 3.86
C ILE A 71 17.14 7.78 2.66
N GLN A 72 18.43 8.07 2.79
CA GLN A 72 19.24 8.61 1.70
C GLN A 72 19.38 7.62 0.53
N GLU A 73 19.58 6.34 0.83
CA GLU A 73 19.67 5.28 -0.19
C GLU A 73 18.35 5.09 -0.96
N ALA A 74 17.21 5.29 -0.31
CA ALA A 74 15.89 5.09 -0.91
C ALA A 74 15.36 6.32 -1.67
N MET A 75 15.92 7.51 -1.46
CA MET A 75 15.51 8.73 -2.14
C MET A 75 16.08 8.78 -3.58
N PRO A 76 15.37 9.38 -4.55
CA PRO A 76 14.14 10.18 -4.41
C PRO A 76 12.84 9.36 -4.43
N THR A 77 12.88 8.11 -4.87
CA THR A 77 11.69 7.27 -5.09
C THR A 77 11.63 6.14 -4.07
N VAL A 78 10.82 6.32 -3.03
CA VAL A 78 10.71 5.33 -1.97
C VAL A 78 9.61 4.32 -2.32
N SER A 79 10.01 3.06 -2.49
CA SER A 79 9.08 1.95 -2.66
C SER A 79 8.45 1.55 -1.31
N LEU A 80 7.35 0.80 -1.33
CA LEU A 80 6.76 0.25 -0.11
C LEU A 80 7.75 -0.62 0.67
N TYR A 81 8.60 -1.37 -0.05
CA TYR A 81 9.64 -2.19 0.56
C TYR A 81 10.66 -1.33 1.33
N GLU A 82 11.17 -0.27 0.70
CA GLU A 82 12.12 0.65 1.34
C GLU A 82 11.47 1.38 2.53
N LEU A 83 10.20 1.77 2.42
CA LEU A 83 9.45 2.36 3.54
C LEU A 83 9.41 1.43 4.75
N ILE A 84 9.08 0.14 4.54
CA ILE A 84 9.03 -0.87 5.61
C ILE A 84 10.42 -1.05 6.23
N LYS A 85 11.47 -1.10 5.41
CA LYS A 85 12.85 -1.23 5.84
C LYS A 85 13.29 -0.04 6.71
N ILE A 86 13.04 1.19 6.26
CA ILE A 86 13.30 2.43 7.00
C ILE A 86 12.56 2.43 8.34
N LYS A 87 11.25 2.11 8.32
CA LYS A 87 10.41 2.07 9.52
C LYS A 87 10.89 1.02 10.54
N ASN A 88 11.28 -0.16 10.07
CA ASN A 88 11.83 -1.21 10.92
C ASN A 88 13.15 -0.78 11.56
N SER A 89 14.06 -0.15 10.79
CA SER A 89 15.30 0.41 11.33
C SER A 89 15.02 1.45 12.42
N TYR A 90 14.09 2.38 12.17
CA TYR A 90 13.69 3.38 13.15
C TYR A 90 13.16 2.76 14.45
N LEU A 91 12.26 1.77 14.33
CA LEU A 91 11.69 1.08 15.49
C LEU A 91 12.76 0.31 16.27
N GLN A 92 13.66 -0.39 15.60
CA GLN A 92 14.75 -1.11 16.25
C GLN A 92 15.68 -0.18 17.03
N ASN A 93 16.09 0.95 16.43
CA ASN A 93 16.92 1.94 17.11
C ASN A 93 16.20 2.60 18.28
N LYS A 94 14.90 2.86 18.13
CA LYS A 94 14.05 3.35 19.22
C LYS A 94 13.95 2.37 20.39
N HIS A 95 13.92 1.07 20.12
CA HIS A 95 13.94 0.05 21.17
C HIS A 95 15.31 -0.03 21.86
N LYS A 96 16.41 0.05 21.10
CA LYS A 96 17.78 0.02 21.66
C LYS A 96 18.09 1.21 22.59
N HIS A 97 17.59 2.40 22.28
CA HIS A 97 17.83 3.61 23.08
C HIS A 97 16.79 3.85 24.21
N LYS A 98 15.81 2.95 24.38
CA LYS A 98 14.84 2.99 25.49
C LYS A 98 15.16 2.01 26.63
N GLN A 99 16.17 1.16 26.46
CA GLN A 99 16.79 0.38 27.54
C GLN A 99 17.97 1.16 28.12
#